data_AF-A0A523W201-F1
#
_entry.id   AF-A0A523W201-F1
#
_cell.length_a   1.000
_cell.length_b   1.000
_cell.length_c   1.000
_cell.angle_alpha   90.00
_cell.angle_beta   90.00
_cell.angle_gamma   90.00
#
_symmetry.space_group_name_H-M   'P 1'
#
loop_
_entity.id
_entity.type
_entity.pdbx_description
1 polymer ?
#
loop_
_entity_poly.entity_id
_entity_poly.type
_entity_poly.pdbx_seq_one_letter_code
_entity_poly.pdbx_strand_id
1 'polypeptide(L)'
;MKNFNEPLNPHKIDKFGCHSKEGENIDGVSIRHEANKLEKDDIIIVISDGQPMAQGGYGLYDAIPDIHHVRKKFKTFAFSIDSQGDYLNKMYGKDWILTNSRNQIELGNKMVKFCQVIAREFFR
;
A
#
# COMPACT_ATOMS: atom_id res chain seq x y z
N MET A 1 -18.40 -11.53 16.97
CA MET A 1 -19.00 -11.19 15.66
C MET A 1 -18.76 -9.70 15.46
N LYS A 2 -17.99 -9.28 14.44
CA LYS A 2 -17.62 -7.86 14.26
C LYS A 2 -18.81 -7.07 13.73
N ASN A 3 -19.05 -5.89 14.32
CA ASN A 3 -20.11 -4.99 13.89
C ASN A 3 -19.60 -4.12 12.73
N PHE A 4 -20.04 -4.40 11.50
CA PHE A 4 -19.70 -3.59 10.32
C PHE A 4 -20.36 -2.20 10.31
N ASN A 5 -21.28 -1.94 11.25
CA ASN A 5 -21.86 -0.61 11.47
C ASN A 5 -21.12 0.18 12.56
N GLU A 6 -20.04 -0.36 13.14
CA GLU A 6 -19.21 0.39 14.07
C GLU A 6 -18.52 1.53 13.33
N PRO A 7 -18.63 2.79 13.79
CA PRO A 7 -17.98 3.92 13.15
C PRO A 7 -16.48 3.67 13.06
N LEU A 8 -15.93 3.90 11.86
CA LEU A 8 -14.49 3.87 11.63
C LEU A 8 -13.83 4.84 12.62
N ASN A 9 -13.02 4.35 13.56
CA ASN A 9 -12.31 5.22 14.49
C ASN A 9 -11.09 5.80 13.75
N PRO A 10 -11.09 7.10 13.38
CA PRO A 10 -10.03 7.68 12.57
C PRO A 10 -8.68 7.68 13.30
N HIS A 11 -8.67 7.68 14.63
CA HIS A 11 -7.46 7.62 15.44
C HIS A 11 -6.76 6.25 15.41
N LYS A 12 -7.43 5.22 14.89
CA LYS A 12 -6.83 3.90 14.64
C LYS A 12 -6.28 3.77 13.20
N ILE A 13 -6.45 4.80 12.38
CA ILE A 13 -5.99 4.82 11.00
C ILE A 13 -4.88 5.84 10.92
N ASP A 14 -3.66 5.34 10.85
CA ASP A 14 -2.52 6.20 10.64
C ASP A 14 -2.26 6.40 9.14
N LYS A 15 -2.30 7.66 8.70
CA LYS A 15 -2.12 8.04 7.29
C LYS A 15 -0.75 8.69 7.14
N PHE A 16 0.16 8.01 6.47
CA PHE A 16 1.52 8.50 6.25
C PHE A 16 1.94 8.37 4.79
N GLY A 17 2.86 9.22 4.34
CA GLY A 17 3.29 9.27 2.93
C GLY A 17 2.29 9.94 1.98
N CYS A 18 1.26 10.64 2.49
CA CYS A 18 0.41 11.50 1.66
C CYS A 18 1.15 12.80 1.33
N HIS A 19 1.98 12.78 0.29
CA HIS A 19 2.70 13.96 -0.19
C HIS A 19 1.79 14.81 -1.09
N SER A 20 1.71 16.11 -0.80
CA SER A 20 0.89 17.08 -1.55
C SER A 20 1.58 17.62 -2.82
N LYS A 21 2.82 17.20 -3.10
CA LYS A 21 3.62 17.65 -4.24
C LYS A 21 4.08 16.46 -5.09
N GLU A 22 3.86 16.56 -6.40
CA GLU A 22 4.42 15.63 -7.39
C GLU A 22 5.96 15.72 -7.37
N GLY A 23 6.65 14.58 -7.31
CA GLY A 23 8.12 14.48 -7.46
C GLY A 23 8.90 13.96 -6.26
N GLU A 24 8.26 13.80 -5.09
CA GLU A 24 8.86 13.23 -3.88
C GLU A 24 8.23 11.87 -3.58
N ASN A 25 8.31 10.90 -4.51
CA ASN A 25 7.90 9.54 -4.18
C ASN A 25 8.98 8.89 -3.30
N ILE A 26 8.85 9.12 -1.98
CA ILE A 26 9.70 8.56 -0.93
C ILE A 26 8.93 7.40 -0.23
N ASP A 27 8.06 6.71 -0.97
CA ASP A 27 7.11 5.73 -0.41
C ASP A 27 7.83 4.65 0.41
N GLY A 28 9.01 4.21 -0.03
CA GLY A 28 9.81 3.21 0.68
C GLY A 28 10.34 3.69 2.04
N VAL A 29 10.85 4.91 2.15
CA VAL A 29 11.38 5.43 3.43
C VAL A 29 10.23 5.71 4.40
N SER A 30 9.13 6.28 3.90
CA SER A 30 7.91 6.51 4.69
C SER A 30 7.39 5.19 5.26
N ILE A 31 7.26 4.15 4.43
CA ILE A 31 6.81 2.83 4.90
C ILE A 31 7.79 2.23 5.91
N ARG A 32 9.11 2.33 5.68
CA ARG A 32 10.11 1.80 6.62
C ARG A 32 10.14 2.55 7.95
N HIS A 33 10.03 3.87 7.92
CA HIS A 33 10.01 4.69 9.12
C HIS A 33 8.78 4.37 9.97
N GLU A 34 7.61 4.29 9.35
CA GLU A 34 6.36 4.01 10.05
C GLU A 34 6.25 2.57 10.53
N ALA A 35 6.77 1.61 9.76
CA ALA A 35 6.82 0.21 10.17
C ALA A 35 7.61 -0.03 11.47
N ASN A 36 8.52 0.88 11.86
CA ASN A 36 9.22 0.78 13.14
C ASN A 36 8.35 1.18 14.34
N LYS A 37 7.20 1.81 14.11
CA LYS A 37 6.23 2.22 15.14
C LYS A 37 5.09 1.21 15.32
N LEU A 38 4.99 0.21 14.43
CA LEU A 38 3.94 -0.78 14.39
C LEU A 38 4.25 -2.01 15.26
N GLU A 39 3.21 -2.70 15.72
CA GLU A 39 3.29 -3.93 16.49
C GLU A 39 3.16 -5.17 15.59
N LYS A 40 3.64 -6.33 16.07
CA LYS A 40 3.92 -7.54 15.26
C LYS A 40 2.74 -8.10 14.44
N ASP A 41 1.52 -7.66 14.69
CA ASP A 41 0.29 -8.13 14.03
C ASP A 41 -0.40 -7.05 13.16
N ASP A 42 0.23 -5.89 12.98
CA ASP A 42 -0.30 -4.83 12.13
C ASP A 42 -0.17 -5.17 10.64
N ILE A 43 -1.18 -4.76 9.87
CA ILE A 43 -1.21 -4.88 8.41
C ILE A 43 -0.93 -3.52 7.79
N ILE A 44 -0.06 -3.50 6.78
CA ILE A 44 0.27 -2.30 6.01
C ILE A 44 -0.47 -2.36 4.67
N ILE A 45 -1.19 -1.28 4.35
CA ILE A 45 -1.89 -1.12 3.07
C ILE A 45 -1.28 0.09 2.36
N VAL A 46 -0.70 -0.14 1.19
CA VAL A 46 -0.16 0.91 0.34
C VAL A 46 -1.16 1.20 -0.77
N ILE A 47 -1.58 2.46 -0.90
CA ILE A 47 -2.43 2.91 -2.01
C ILE A 47 -1.66 3.99 -2.75
N SER A 48 -1.42 3.80 -4.04
CA SER A 48 -0.63 4.73 -4.86
C SER A 48 -1.18 4.83 -6.27
N ASP A 49 -1.30 6.04 -6.79
CA ASP A 49 -1.83 6.40 -8.11
C ASP A 49 -0.74 6.63 -9.17
N GLY A 50 0.48 6.15 -8.90
CA GLY A 50 1.58 6.24 -9.83
C GLY A 50 2.74 5.32 -9.46
N GLN A 51 3.80 5.41 -10.25
CA GLN A 51 5.06 4.73 -9.97
C GLN A 51 5.99 5.63 -9.17
N PRO A 52 6.90 5.06 -8.35
CA PRO A 52 7.95 5.84 -7.71
C PRO A 52 8.82 6.58 -8.73
N MET A 53 8.64 7.89 -8.80
CA MET A 53 9.44 8.80 -9.59
C MET A 53 10.14 9.79 -8.66
N ALA A 54 11.46 9.67 -8.53
CA ALA A 54 12.26 10.75 -8.00
C ALA A 54 13.00 11.45 -9.15
N GLN A 55 12.70 12.73 -9.34
CA GLN A 55 13.69 13.65 -9.88
C GLN A 55 14.66 13.97 -8.73
N GLY A 56 15.77 13.22 -8.62
CA GLY A 56 16.87 13.60 -7.72
C GLY A 56 17.26 12.64 -6.60
N GLY A 57 16.91 11.34 -6.64
CA GLY A 57 17.74 10.34 -5.93
C GLY A 57 17.07 9.19 -5.20
N TYR A 58 15.74 9.15 -5.03
CA TYR A 58 15.05 8.01 -4.40
C TYR A 58 14.13 7.30 -5.39
N GLY A 59 14.69 6.36 -6.15
CA GLY A 59 14.00 5.67 -7.22
C GLY A 59 13.37 4.34 -6.78
N LEU A 60 12.82 3.65 -7.77
CA LEU A 60 12.30 2.29 -7.61
C LEU A 60 13.32 1.34 -6.95
N TYR A 61 14.60 1.45 -7.30
CA TYR A 61 15.66 0.58 -6.79
C TYR A 61 15.99 0.82 -5.31
N ASP A 62 15.78 2.04 -4.82
CA ASP A 62 15.98 2.40 -3.41
C ASP A 62 14.78 1.97 -2.56
N ALA A 63 13.58 2.04 -3.13
CA ALA A 63 12.35 1.65 -2.44
C ALA A 63 12.17 0.12 -2.28
N ILE A 64 12.67 -0.69 -3.20
CA ILE A 64 12.59 -2.17 -3.12
C ILE A 64 13.16 -2.73 -1.80
N PRO A 65 14.43 -2.46 -1.42
CA PRO A 65 15.00 -3.03 -0.20
C PRO A 65 14.27 -2.60 1.07
N ASP A 66 13.76 -1.37 1.11
CA ASP A 66 12.99 -0.86 2.24
C ASP A 66 11.63 -1.56 2.37
N ILE A 67 10.90 -1.73 1.26
CA ILE A 67 9.64 -2.48 1.25
C ILE A 67 9.90 -3.95 1.62
N HIS A 68 11.01 -4.55 1.15
CA HIS A 68 11.37 -5.92 1.53
C HIS A 68 11.68 -6.05 3.01
N HIS A 69 12.33 -5.05 3.61
CA HIS A 69 12.58 -5.03 5.04
C HIS A 69 11.27 -5.06 5.84
N VAL A 70 10.29 -4.25 5.41
CA VAL A 70 8.97 -4.19 6.04
C VAL A 70 8.19 -5.49 5.86
N ARG A 71 8.19 -6.07 4.65
CA ARG A 71 7.48 -7.32 4.33
C ARG A 71 7.99 -8.55 5.10
N LYS A 72 9.20 -8.51 5.65
CA LYS A 72 9.71 -9.56 6.55
C LYS A 72 9.04 -9.54 7.92
N LYS A 73 8.47 -8.41 8.32
CA LYS A 73 7.90 -8.18 9.65
C LYS A 73 6.38 -8.07 9.62
N PHE A 74 5.83 -7.47 8.57
CA PHE A 74 4.41 -7.15 8.46
C PHE A 74 3.82 -7.72 7.17
N LYS A 75 2.53 -8.03 7.20
CA LYS A 75 1.77 -8.27 5.98
C LYS A 75 1.55 -6.95 5.27
N THR A 76 2.09 -6.83 4.06
CA THR A 76 2.00 -5.61 3.24
C THR A 76 1.20 -5.90 1.98
N PHE A 77 0.12 -5.16 1.78
CA PHE A 77 -0.71 -5.21 0.59
C PHE A 77 -0.59 -3.90 -0.21
N ALA A 78 -0.62 -3.98 -1.53
CA ALA A 78 -0.59 -2.80 -2.39
C ALA A 78 -1.80 -2.72 -3.32
N PHE A 79 -2.41 -1.53 -3.39
CA PHE A 79 -3.42 -1.18 -4.36
C PHE A 79 -2.88 -0.06 -5.23
N SER A 80 -2.48 -0.40 -6.45
CA SER A 80 -1.88 0.53 -7.38
C SER A 80 -2.86 0.93 -8.47
N ILE A 81 -2.96 2.22 -8.72
CA ILE A 81 -3.83 2.85 -9.70
C ILE A 81 -2.94 3.53 -10.73
N ASP A 82 -3.22 3.34 -12.02
CA ASP A 82 -2.54 4.03 -13.13
C ASP A 82 -1.01 3.87 -13.21
N SER A 83 -0.43 2.87 -12.55
CA SER A 83 1.00 2.57 -12.60
C SER A 83 1.38 1.50 -13.64
N GLN A 84 2.68 1.34 -13.87
CA GLN A 84 3.22 0.24 -14.68
C GLN A 84 3.43 -1.02 -13.82
N GLY A 85 2.86 -2.16 -14.22
CA GLY A 85 2.82 -3.36 -13.37
C GLY A 85 4.16 -4.06 -13.09
N ASP A 86 5.19 -3.82 -13.90
CA ASP A 86 6.42 -4.63 -13.89
C ASP A 86 7.22 -4.56 -12.58
N TYR A 87 7.10 -3.46 -11.83
CA TYR A 87 7.81 -3.28 -10.57
C TYR A 87 7.05 -3.82 -9.35
N LEU A 88 5.72 -3.98 -9.46
CA LEU A 88 4.87 -4.35 -8.31
C LEU A 88 5.22 -5.75 -7.78
N ASN A 89 5.53 -6.69 -8.67
CA ASN A 89 6.01 -8.02 -8.28
C ASN A 89 7.34 -7.94 -7.52
N LYS A 90 8.24 -7.04 -7.94
CA LYS A 90 9.54 -6.85 -7.26
C LYS A 90 9.34 -6.26 -5.87
N MET A 91 8.41 -5.33 -5.68
CA MET A 91 8.16 -4.70 -4.38
C MET A 91 7.31 -5.56 -3.44
N TYR A 92 6.14 -5.99 -3.91
CA TYR A 92 5.07 -6.56 -3.08
C TYR A 92 4.87 -8.07 -3.29
N GLY A 93 5.63 -8.71 -4.19
CA GLY A 93 5.47 -10.13 -4.49
C GLY A 93 4.12 -10.40 -5.17
N LYS A 94 3.24 -11.17 -4.52
CA LYS A 94 1.89 -11.47 -5.06
C LYS A 94 0.78 -10.67 -4.39
N ASP A 95 1.10 -9.88 -3.37
CA ASP A 95 0.14 -9.21 -2.50
C ASP A 95 -0.19 -7.80 -3.03
N TRP A 96 -0.49 -7.69 -4.33
CA TRP A 96 -0.83 -6.42 -4.96
C TRP A 96 -1.99 -6.54 -5.96
N ILE A 97 -2.68 -5.43 -6.18
CA ILE A 97 -3.70 -5.25 -7.23
C ILE A 97 -3.35 -4.00 -8.02
N LEU A 98 -3.31 -4.12 -9.35
CA LEU A 98 -3.15 -3.01 -10.28
C LEU A 98 -4.49 -2.74 -10.96
N THR A 99 -4.89 -1.48 -11.06
CA THR A 99 -6.08 -1.05 -11.77
C THR A 99 -5.81 0.23 -12.55
N ASN A 100 -6.71 0.57 -13.46
CA ASN A 100 -6.72 1.84 -14.18
C ASN A 100 -7.93 2.68 -13.73
N SER A 101 -7.73 3.97 -13.47
CA SER A 101 -8.80 4.87 -13.02
C SER A 101 -9.84 5.16 -14.11
N ARG A 102 -9.48 5.03 -15.39
CA ARG A 102 -10.37 5.28 -16.54
C ARG A 102 -11.47 4.24 -16.68
N ASN A 103 -11.33 3.07 -16.05
CA ASN A 103 -12.34 2.01 -16.05
C ASN A 103 -12.98 1.88 -14.66
N GLN A 104 -14.04 2.65 -14.40
CA GLN A 104 -14.68 2.70 -13.08
C GLN A 104 -15.26 1.36 -12.62
N ILE A 105 -15.77 0.54 -13.54
CA ILE A 105 -16.32 -0.79 -13.20
C ILE A 105 -15.20 -1.72 -12.75
N GLU A 106 -14.09 -1.74 -13.48
CA GLU A 106 -12.92 -2.53 -13.11
C GLU A 106 -12.29 -2.05 -11.80
N LEU A 107 -12.15 -0.73 -11.63
CA LEU A 107 -11.67 -0.11 -10.39
C LEU A 107 -12.53 -0.54 -9.19
N GLY A 108 -13.85 -0.42 -9.30
CA GLY A 108 -14.79 -0.82 -8.26
C GLY A 108 -14.66 -2.31 -7.92
N ASN A 109 -14.64 -3.18 -8.94
CA ASN A 109 -14.50 -4.62 -8.74
C ASN A 109 -13.16 -5.00 -8.08
N LYS A 110 -12.06 -4.39 -8.52
CA LYS A 110 -10.73 -4.62 -7.95
C LYS A 110 -10.62 -4.11 -6.53
N MET A 111 -11.23 -2.97 -6.22
CA MET A 111 -11.27 -2.42 -4.87
C MET A 111 -12.07 -3.34 -3.92
N VAL A 112 -13.24 -3.83 -4.35
CA VAL A 112 -14.01 -4.81 -3.56
C VAL A 112 -13.20 -6.07 -3.31
N LYS A 113 -12.53 -6.61 -4.34
CA LYS A 113 -11.66 -7.79 -4.20
C LYS A 113 -10.50 -7.54 -3.24
N PHE A 114 -9.89 -6.36 -3.30
CA PHE A 114 -8.81 -5.98 -2.39
C PHE A 114 -9.27 -5.97 -0.93
N CYS A 115 -10.40 -5.30 -0.66
CA CYS A 115 -10.99 -5.26 0.67
C CYS A 115 -11.34 -6.66 1.19
N GLN A 116 -11.84 -7.55 0.33
CA GLN A 116 -12.11 -8.94 0.71
C GLN A 116 -10.85 -9.71 1.11
N VAL A 117 -9.72 -9.49 0.40
CA VAL A 117 -8.44 -10.12 0.74
C VAL A 117 -7.94 -9.62 2.10
N ILE A 118 -7.96 -8.31 2.32
CA ILE A 118 -7.53 -7.71 3.60
C ILE A 118 -8.40 -8.19 4.75
N ALA A 119 -9.73 -8.17 4.59
CA ALA A 119 -10.65 -8.61 5.62
C ALA A 119 -10.42 -10.07 6.00
N ARG A 120 -10.17 -10.97 5.03
CA ARG A 120 -9.86 -12.37 5.31
C ARG A 120 -8.56 -12.54 6.09
N GLU A 121 -7.55 -11.71 5.81
CA GLU A 121 -6.29 -11.77 6.54
C GLU A 121 -6.43 -11.22 7.98
N PHE A 122 -7.22 -10.16 8.16
CA PHE A 122 -7.41 -9.54 9.47
C PHE A 122 -8.32 -10.35 10.42
N PHE A 123 -9.27 -11.13 9.89
CA PHE A 123 -10.21 -11.93 10.69
C PHE A 123 -9.89 -13.43 10.72
N ARG A 124 -8.67 -13.81 10.33
CA ARG A 124 -8.17 -15.17 10.55
C ARG A 124 -8.01 -15.45 12.03
#